data_AF-A0A7K2QH02-F1
#
_entry.id   AF-A0A7K2QH02-F1
#
_cell.length_a   1.000
_cell.length_b   1.000
_cell.length_c   1.000
_cell.angle_alpha   90.00
_cell.angle_beta   90.00
_cell.angle_gamma   90.00
#
_symmetry.space_group_name_H-M   'P 1'
#
loop_
_entity.id
_entity.type
_entity.pdbx_description
1 polymer ?
#
loop_
_entity_poly.entity_id
_entity_poly.type
_entity_poly.pdbx_seq_one_letter_code
_entity_poly.pdbx_strand_id
1 'polypeptide(L)'
;MTEELERMLDGFSVGDHVTATGTDTRGHQVTRTGYLLAEPQLVDARRNGFPAKGLRLFIGAKGTDASERTTWTTLFSDAGVIAQTLEPEAGKWSMTELRFVPGVKASSHTTRILFGGKGGARSTGPTQATPVTVTYTDDGIYALWDPASDTTHATIRLSARIWWAHLPPEAAVDPASAE
;
A
#
# COMPACT_ATOMS: atom_id res chain seq x y z
N MET A 1 27.70 -4.29 6.74
CA MET A 1 26.62 -3.48 6.12
C MET A 1 25.90 -4.26 5.02
N THR A 2 26.61 -4.83 4.03
CA THR A 2 25.98 -5.71 3.02
C THR A 2 25.35 -6.97 3.64
N GLU A 3 26.06 -7.65 4.55
CA GLU A 3 25.52 -8.84 5.25
C GLU A 3 24.25 -8.56 6.08
N GLU A 4 24.10 -7.33 6.59
CA GLU A 4 22.92 -6.94 7.36
C GLU A 4 21.73 -6.71 6.44
N LEU A 5 21.96 -6.08 5.28
CA LEU A 5 20.95 -5.95 4.22
C LEU A 5 20.54 -7.31 3.66
N GLU A 6 21.47 -8.24 3.52
CA GLU A 6 21.19 -9.62 3.08
C GLU A 6 20.38 -10.38 4.14
N ARG A 7 20.72 -10.26 5.43
CA ARG A 7 19.91 -10.84 6.51
C ARG A 7 18.50 -10.29 6.59
N MET A 8 18.27 -9.02 6.24
CA MET A 8 16.92 -8.45 6.19
C MET A 8 16.01 -9.15 5.17
N LEU A 9 16.58 -9.83 4.18
CA LEU A 9 15.84 -10.60 3.19
C LEU A 9 15.77 -12.10 3.48
N ASP A 10 16.44 -12.56 4.55
CA ASP A 10 16.42 -13.97 4.87
C ASP A 10 14.97 -14.41 5.16
N GLY A 11 14.49 -15.40 4.40
CA GLY A 11 13.10 -15.84 4.45
C GLY A 11 12.11 -15.08 3.56
N PHE A 12 12.55 -14.17 2.68
CA PHE A 12 11.70 -13.52 1.67
C PHE A 12 12.03 -13.98 0.25
N SER A 13 11.00 -14.33 -0.52
CA SER A 13 11.11 -14.77 -1.90
C SER A 13 10.24 -13.94 -2.85
N VAL A 14 10.61 -13.92 -4.14
CA VAL A 14 9.74 -13.35 -5.18
C VAL A 14 8.40 -14.07 -5.15
N GLY A 15 7.32 -13.29 -5.10
CA GLY A 15 5.95 -13.78 -4.92
C GLY A 15 5.42 -13.64 -3.51
N ASP A 16 6.26 -13.39 -2.50
CA ASP A 16 5.79 -13.14 -1.13
C ASP A 16 5.01 -11.83 -1.04
N HIS A 17 3.95 -11.83 -0.26
CA HIS A 17 3.21 -10.62 0.07
C HIS A 17 3.84 -9.97 1.31
N VAL A 18 4.32 -8.74 1.14
CA VAL A 18 5.16 -8.05 2.12
C VAL A 18 4.71 -6.62 2.34
N THR A 19 5.01 -6.09 3.52
CA THR A 19 5.02 -4.64 3.78
C THR A 19 6.45 -4.21 4.04
N ALA A 20 6.92 -3.19 3.33
CA ALA A 20 8.25 -2.64 3.51
C ALA A 20 8.20 -1.12 3.71
N THR A 21 8.89 -0.65 4.73
CA THR A 21 9.13 0.78 4.99
C THR A 21 10.57 1.10 4.64
N GLY A 22 10.76 2.03 3.72
CA GLY A 22 12.08 2.46 3.27
C GLY A 22 12.01 3.79 2.56
N THR A 23 12.87 4.00 1.58
CA THR A 23 12.99 5.27 0.86
C THR A 23 12.65 5.11 -0.61
N ASP A 24 11.86 6.01 -1.19
CA ASP A 24 11.61 6.04 -2.62
C ASP A 24 12.83 6.53 -3.41
N THR A 25 12.72 6.56 -4.74
CA THR A 25 13.82 7.04 -5.61
C THR A 25 14.14 8.53 -5.45
N ARG A 26 13.31 9.30 -4.73
CA ARG A 26 13.46 10.75 -4.48
C ARG A 26 14.01 11.04 -3.09
N GLY A 27 14.16 10.04 -2.23
CA GLY A 27 14.67 10.22 -0.87
C GLY A 27 13.57 10.35 0.19
N HIS A 28 12.29 10.20 -0.17
CA HIS A 28 11.19 10.27 0.79
C HIS A 28 10.96 8.92 1.45
N GLN A 29 10.70 8.92 2.76
CA GLN A 29 10.27 7.71 3.44
C GLN A 29 8.89 7.28 2.92
N VAL A 30 8.77 6.02 2.55
CA VAL A 30 7.54 5.42 2.03
C VAL A 30 7.34 4.04 2.64
N THR A 31 6.08 3.72 2.93
CA THR A 31 5.64 2.36 3.24
C THR A 31 4.93 1.80 2.01
N ARG A 32 5.29 0.59 1.60
CA ARG A 32 4.65 -0.13 0.51
C ARG A 32 4.22 -1.50 0.97
N THR A 33 3.00 -1.85 0.62
CA THR A 33 2.48 -3.20 0.78
C THR A 33 2.18 -3.77 -0.61
N GLY A 34 2.45 -5.05 -0.79
CA GLY A 34 2.17 -5.77 -2.03
C GLY A 34 3.05 -7.01 -2.17
N TYR A 35 3.07 -7.59 -3.36
CA TYR A 35 3.92 -8.71 -3.70
C TYR A 35 5.35 -8.22 -3.98
N LEU A 36 6.35 -8.99 -3.55
CA LEU A 36 7.72 -8.84 -4.02
C LEU A 36 7.80 -9.39 -5.44
N LEU A 37 7.88 -8.51 -6.44
CA LEU A 37 7.70 -8.87 -7.85
C LEU A 37 9.00 -9.19 -8.59
N ALA A 38 10.15 -8.87 -8.01
CA ALA A 38 11.46 -9.18 -8.56
C ALA A 38 12.47 -9.41 -7.44
N GLU A 39 13.58 -10.06 -7.78
CA GLU A 39 14.67 -10.27 -6.82
C GLU A 39 15.18 -8.92 -6.30
N PRO A 40 15.32 -8.77 -4.97
CA PRO A 40 15.92 -7.59 -4.38
C PRO A 40 17.31 -7.30 -4.93
N GLN A 41 17.58 -6.04 -5.24
CA GLN A 41 18.86 -5.62 -5.86
C GLN A 41 19.68 -4.78 -4.89
N LEU A 42 20.95 -5.15 -4.68
CA LEU A 42 21.90 -4.27 -4.01
C LEU A 42 22.23 -3.09 -4.92
N VAL A 43 22.04 -1.88 -4.41
CA VAL A 43 22.23 -0.64 -5.16
C VAL A 43 23.05 0.37 -4.35
N ASP A 44 23.74 1.25 -5.07
CA ASP A 44 24.24 2.50 -4.51
C ASP A 44 23.14 3.57 -4.62
N ALA A 45 22.68 4.06 -3.48
CA ALA A 45 21.63 5.07 -3.38
C ALA A 45 22.10 6.25 -2.51
N ARG A 46 21.40 7.39 -2.60
CA ARG A 46 21.66 8.53 -1.72
C ARG A 46 20.79 8.43 -0.47
N ARG A 47 21.41 8.53 0.70
CA ARG A 47 20.77 8.66 2.01
C ARG A 47 21.32 9.92 2.69
N ASN A 48 20.45 10.85 3.06
CA ASN A 48 20.83 12.11 3.72
C ASN A 48 21.95 12.88 2.98
N GLY A 49 21.95 12.84 1.65
CA GLY A 49 22.98 13.50 0.81
C GLY A 49 24.25 12.69 0.58
N PHE A 50 24.46 11.58 1.28
CA PHE A 50 25.65 10.73 1.17
C PHE A 50 25.36 9.44 0.39
N PRO A 51 26.33 8.90 -0.38
CA PRO A 51 26.22 7.58 -0.97
C PRO A 51 26.14 6.52 0.14
N ALA A 52 25.16 5.61 0.03
CA ALA A 52 24.97 4.50 0.93
C ALA A 52 24.54 3.26 0.13
N LYS A 53 24.98 2.08 0.59
CA LYS A 53 24.46 0.81 0.09
C LYS A 53 23.03 0.64 0.59
N GLY A 54 22.14 0.32 -0.33
CA GLY A 54 20.75 0.00 -0.03
C GLY A 54 20.29 -1.20 -0.82
N LEU A 55 19.17 -1.76 -0.40
CA LEU A 55 18.51 -2.89 -1.02
C LEU A 55 17.23 -2.41 -1.68
N ARG A 56 17.17 -2.54 -3.00
CA ARG A 56 16.06 -2.05 -3.81
C ARG A 56 15.05 -3.17 -4.06
N LEU A 57 13.84 -2.94 -3.59
CA LEU A 57 12.69 -3.84 -3.67
C LEU A 57 11.70 -3.33 -4.70
N PHE A 58 11.15 -4.25 -5.49
CA PHE A 58 10.01 -3.99 -6.37
C PHE A 58 8.75 -4.58 -5.74
N ILE A 59 7.92 -3.72 -5.13
CA ILE A 59 6.73 -4.13 -4.38
C ILE A 59 5.49 -3.53 -5.03
N GLY A 60 4.54 -4.39 -5.41
CA GLY A 60 3.31 -3.95 -6.05
C GLY A 60 2.28 -5.05 -6.19
N ALA A 61 1.21 -4.78 -6.96
CA ALA A 61 0.24 -5.80 -7.29
C ALA A 61 0.88 -6.83 -8.22
N LYS A 62 0.35 -8.06 -8.26
CA LYS A 62 0.70 -9.02 -9.32
C LYS A 62 0.61 -8.32 -10.69
N GLY A 63 1.47 -8.70 -11.63
CA GLY A 63 1.48 -8.15 -13.00
C GLY A 63 1.81 -6.66 -13.14
N THR A 64 2.22 -5.96 -12.07
CA THR A 64 2.73 -4.59 -12.17
C THR A 64 4.04 -4.59 -12.98
N ASP A 65 4.22 -3.59 -13.84
CA ASP A 65 5.40 -3.46 -14.68
C ASP A 65 6.57 -2.84 -13.90
N ALA A 66 7.75 -3.46 -13.96
CA ALA A 66 8.97 -3.02 -13.28
C ALA A 66 9.44 -1.62 -13.71
N SER A 67 9.02 -1.13 -14.88
CA SER A 67 9.28 0.22 -15.36
C SER A 67 8.57 1.31 -14.54
N GLU A 68 7.56 0.95 -13.74
CA GLU A 68 6.85 1.89 -12.88
C GLU A 68 7.67 2.24 -11.64
N ARG A 69 8.60 3.21 -11.78
CA ARG A 69 9.50 3.67 -10.70
C ARG A 69 8.83 4.01 -9.37
N THR A 70 7.53 4.34 -9.40
CA THR A 70 6.69 4.61 -8.23
C THR A 70 6.35 3.38 -7.39
N THR A 71 6.90 2.19 -7.69
CA THR A 71 6.69 0.93 -6.95
C THR A 71 7.97 0.42 -6.29
N TRP A 72 9.08 1.14 -6.50
CA TRP A 72 10.36 0.78 -5.93
C TRP A 72 10.52 1.42 -4.54
N THR A 73 11.06 0.63 -3.62
CA THR A 73 11.47 1.07 -2.28
C THR A 73 12.90 0.61 -2.05
N THR A 74 13.74 1.50 -1.52
CA THR A 74 15.11 1.17 -1.11
C THR A 74 15.15 1.05 0.40
N LEU A 75 15.51 -0.12 0.91
CA LEU A 75 15.83 -0.34 2.31
C LEU A 75 17.30 -0.02 2.56
N PHE A 76 17.58 0.54 3.71
CA PHE A 76 18.93 0.79 4.20
C PHE A 76 19.04 0.11 5.57
N SER A 77 20.20 -0.46 5.91
CA SER A 77 20.33 -1.32 7.10
C SER A 77 19.91 -0.63 8.40
N ASP A 78 20.14 0.68 8.51
CA ASP A 78 19.88 1.48 9.70
C ASP A 78 18.45 2.07 9.79
N ALA A 79 17.56 1.88 8.81
CA ALA A 79 16.16 2.33 8.93
C ALA A 79 15.11 1.58 8.09
N GLY A 80 15.53 0.67 7.21
CA GLY A 80 14.61 -0.11 6.40
C GLY A 80 13.98 -1.23 7.24
N VAL A 81 12.72 -1.51 6.98
CA VAL A 81 12.00 -2.65 7.58
C VAL A 81 11.22 -3.36 6.50
N ILE A 82 11.19 -4.69 6.55
CA ILE A 82 10.32 -5.54 5.72
C ILE A 82 9.70 -6.62 6.60
N ALA A 83 8.42 -6.92 6.38
CA ALA A 83 7.69 -7.97 7.07
C ALA A 83 6.76 -8.69 6.09
N GLN A 84 6.56 -9.99 6.28
CA GLN A 84 5.50 -10.73 5.59
C GLN A 84 4.14 -10.19 6.06
N THR A 85 3.18 -10.16 5.16
CA THR A 85 1.82 -9.73 5.46
C THR A 85 0.82 -10.58 4.71
N LEU A 86 -0.38 -10.74 5.28
CA LEU A 86 -1.39 -11.62 4.71
C LEU A 86 -1.75 -11.18 3.29
N GLU A 87 -1.87 -12.15 2.40
CA GLU A 87 -2.41 -11.88 1.07
C GLU A 87 -3.88 -11.42 1.20
N PRO A 88 -4.27 -10.37 0.48
CA PRO A 88 -5.68 -10.04 0.33
C PRO A 88 -6.42 -11.24 -0.30
N GLU A 89 -7.40 -11.81 0.40
CA GLU A 89 -8.12 -13.01 -0.06
C GLU A 89 -8.69 -12.82 -1.47
N ALA A 90 -8.18 -13.60 -2.43
CA ALA A 90 -8.61 -13.56 -3.82
C ALA A 90 -10.11 -13.89 -3.93
N GLY A 91 -10.88 -13.03 -4.62
CA GLY A 91 -12.32 -13.19 -4.84
C GLY A 91 -13.23 -12.28 -4.01
N LYS A 92 -12.71 -11.57 -3.01
CA LYS A 92 -13.47 -10.55 -2.23
C LYS A 92 -13.31 -9.13 -2.78
N TRP A 93 -12.39 -8.94 -3.72
CA TRP A 93 -11.95 -7.63 -4.20
C TRP A 93 -12.59 -7.26 -5.54
N SER A 94 -13.15 -6.06 -5.60
CA SER A 94 -13.71 -5.44 -6.80
C SER A 94 -12.79 -4.32 -7.29
N MET A 95 -12.59 -4.21 -8.60
CA MET A 95 -11.91 -3.07 -9.22
C MET A 95 -12.92 -2.19 -9.98
N THR A 96 -13.35 -1.11 -9.35
CA THR A 96 -14.31 -0.15 -9.93
C THR A 96 -13.84 1.27 -9.71
N GLU A 97 -14.43 2.23 -10.43
CA GLU A 97 -14.31 3.64 -10.01
C GLU A 97 -14.91 3.82 -8.61
N LEU A 98 -14.36 4.76 -7.84
CA LEU A 98 -14.86 5.09 -6.50
C LEU A 98 -16.37 5.39 -6.51
N ARG A 99 -16.89 6.04 -7.57
CA ARG A 99 -18.31 6.34 -7.72
C ARG A 99 -19.24 5.12 -7.73
N PHE A 100 -18.72 3.93 -8.02
CA PHE A 100 -19.49 2.69 -8.06
C PHE A 100 -19.37 1.88 -6.77
N VAL A 101 -18.59 2.34 -5.79
CA VAL A 101 -18.55 1.73 -4.47
C VAL A 101 -19.87 2.02 -3.76
N PRO A 102 -20.63 0.99 -3.32
CA PRO A 102 -21.88 1.17 -2.62
C PRO A 102 -21.72 2.06 -1.38
N GLY A 103 -22.60 3.06 -1.26
CA GLY A 103 -22.60 4.01 -0.13
C GLY A 103 -21.74 5.26 -0.33
N VAL A 104 -20.80 5.26 -1.28
CA VAL A 104 -19.98 6.45 -1.55
C VAL A 104 -20.80 7.50 -2.30
N LYS A 105 -20.91 8.69 -1.69
CA LYS A 105 -21.55 9.89 -2.25
C LYS A 105 -21.00 11.12 -1.53
N ALA A 106 -21.14 12.30 -2.12
CA ALA A 106 -20.60 13.55 -1.57
C ALA A 106 -21.09 13.89 -0.14
N SER A 107 -22.22 13.33 0.28
CA SER A 107 -22.78 13.52 1.64
C SER A 107 -22.49 12.36 2.60
N SER A 108 -21.81 11.31 2.16
CA SER A 108 -21.54 10.11 2.97
C SER A 108 -20.12 10.16 3.54
N HIS A 109 -20.04 10.17 4.86
CA HIS A 109 -18.79 10.09 5.63
C HIS A 109 -18.64 8.75 6.36
N THR A 110 -19.55 7.81 6.12
CA THR A 110 -19.66 6.55 6.88
C THR A 110 -19.36 5.32 6.06
N THR A 111 -19.01 5.50 4.78
CA THR A 111 -18.70 4.35 3.92
C THR A 111 -17.32 3.84 4.26
N ARG A 112 -17.29 2.68 4.93
CA ARG A 112 -16.05 2.00 5.30
C ARG A 112 -15.81 0.82 4.36
N ILE A 113 -14.60 0.70 3.85
CA ILE A 113 -14.17 -0.35 2.91
C ILE A 113 -12.81 -0.89 3.31
N LEU A 114 -12.48 -2.08 2.83
CA LEU A 114 -11.07 -2.46 2.68
C LEU A 114 -10.56 -1.81 1.39
N PHE A 115 -9.57 -0.93 1.52
CA PHE A 115 -8.86 -0.34 0.41
C PHE A 115 -7.65 -1.17 0.04
N GLY A 116 -7.52 -1.47 -1.25
CA GLY A 116 -6.47 -2.32 -1.80
C GLY A 116 -5.57 -1.61 -2.77
N GLY A 117 -5.51 -0.28 -2.70
CA GLY A 117 -4.71 0.52 -3.62
C GLY A 117 -5.48 0.99 -4.85
N LYS A 118 -4.80 1.81 -5.66
CA LYS A 118 -5.36 2.33 -6.92
C LYS A 118 -5.46 1.21 -7.96
N GLY A 119 -6.61 1.11 -8.60
CA GLY A 119 -6.86 0.23 -9.74
C GLY A 119 -6.59 0.99 -11.03
N GLY A 120 -5.72 0.48 -11.89
CA GLY A 120 -5.40 1.06 -13.20
C GLY A 120 -5.51 0.01 -14.28
N ALA A 121 -5.42 0.40 -15.56
CA ALA A 121 -5.46 -0.53 -16.69
C ALA A 121 -4.38 -1.64 -16.61
N ARG A 122 -3.29 -1.39 -15.88
CA ARG A 122 -2.18 -2.34 -15.64
C ARG A 122 -2.21 -2.98 -14.25
N SER A 123 -3.17 -2.63 -13.41
CA SER A 123 -3.29 -3.22 -12.07
C SER A 123 -3.98 -4.57 -12.19
N THR A 124 -3.31 -5.65 -11.77
CA THR A 124 -3.90 -7.00 -11.85
C THR A 124 -4.43 -7.52 -10.51
N GLY A 125 -4.32 -6.73 -9.43
CA GLY A 125 -4.87 -7.08 -8.12
C GLY A 125 -4.67 -6.00 -7.04
N PRO A 126 -5.27 -6.18 -5.85
CA PRO A 126 -5.03 -5.32 -4.70
C PRO A 126 -3.57 -5.41 -4.23
N THR A 127 -3.03 -4.29 -3.75
CA THR A 127 -1.67 -4.19 -3.18
C THR A 127 -1.68 -4.24 -1.66
N GLN A 128 -2.81 -3.98 -1.03
CA GLN A 128 -2.94 -3.89 0.42
C GLN A 128 -4.34 -4.30 0.85
N ALA A 129 -4.55 -4.43 2.15
CA ALA A 129 -5.86 -4.70 2.73
C ALA A 129 -6.06 -3.79 3.95
N THR A 130 -6.39 -2.53 3.70
CA THR A 130 -6.45 -1.51 4.75
C THR A 130 -7.89 -1.06 4.98
N PRO A 131 -8.45 -1.21 6.19
CA PRO A 131 -9.71 -0.59 6.55
C PRO A 131 -9.62 0.93 6.44
N VAL A 132 -10.48 1.55 5.63
CA VAL A 132 -10.56 3.00 5.51
C VAL A 132 -12.00 3.48 5.47
N THR A 133 -12.21 4.70 5.95
CA THR A 133 -13.41 5.48 5.77
C THR A 133 -13.23 6.39 4.57
N VAL A 134 -14.22 6.38 3.67
CA VAL A 134 -14.27 7.25 2.50
C VAL A 134 -14.95 8.56 2.89
N THR A 135 -14.19 9.66 2.88
CA THR A 135 -14.64 10.99 3.29
C THR A 135 -14.64 11.91 2.08
N TYR A 136 -15.77 12.55 1.78
CA TYR A 136 -15.83 13.59 0.75
C TYR A 136 -15.15 14.87 1.24
N THR A 137 -14.30 15.45 0.41
CA THR A 137 -13.83 16.82 0.57
C THR A 137 -14.64 17.73 -0.35
N ASP A 138 -14.76 19.00 0.00
CA ASP A 138 -15.49 20.02 -0.76
C ASP A 138 -15.15 20.09 -2.27
N ASP A 139 -13.92 19.74 -2.66
CA ASP A 139 -13.40 19.88 -4.02
C ASP A 139 -13.58 18.67 -4.97
N GLY A 140 -14.59 17.81 -4.77
CA GLY A 140 -14.78 16.64 -5.67
C GLY A 140 -13.73 15.54 -5.48
N ILE A 141 -12.96 15.65 -4.40
CA ILE A 141 -11.89 14.79 -3.98
C ILE A 141 -12.36 14.00 -2.75
N TYR A 142 -11.85 12.80 -2.59
CA TYR A 142 -12.20 11.89 -1.50
C TYR A 142 -10.92 11.48 -0.79
N ALA A 143 -10.94 11.58 0.54
CA ALA A 143 -9.90 11.05 1.40
C ALA A 143 -10.26 9.61 1.80
N LEU A 144 -9.29 8.71 1.68
CA LEU A 144 -9.33 7.38 2.26
C LEU A 144 -8.58 7.45 3.59
N TRP A 145 -9.32 7.66 4.66
CA TRP A 145 -8.79 7.90 6.00
C TRP A 145 -8.92 6.65 6.86
N ASP A 146 -7.87 6.28 7.55
CA ASP A 146 -7.88 5.20 8.53
C ASP A 146 -8.11 5.78 9.94
N PRO A 147 -9.25 5.47 10.59
CA PRO A 147 -9.55 5.96 11.92
C PRO A 147 -8.62 5.41 13.01
N ALA A 148 -8.06 4.22 12.83
CA ALA A 148 -7.23 3.59 13.85
C ALA A 148 -5.86 4.28 13.97
N SER A 149 -5.30 4.70 12.84
CA SER A 149 -4.00 5.38 12.77
C SER A 149 -4.10 6.90 12.60
N ASP A 150 -5.32 7.45 12.56
CA ASP A 150 -5.62 8.85 12.21
C ASP A 150 -4.81 9.37 11.01
N THR A 151 -4.76 8.57 9.94
CA THR A 151 -3.89 8.85 8.78
C THR A 151 -4.67 8.74 7.48
N THR A 152 -4.44 9.69 6.57
CA THR A 152 -4.97 9.62 5.20
C THR A 152 -4.06 8.74 4.34
N HIS A 153 -4.57 7.58 3.92
CA HIS A 153 -3.85 6.64 3.04
C HIS A 153 -3.78 7.12 1.61
N ALA A 154 -4.86 7.71 1.11
CA ALA A 154 -4.89 8.24 -0.25
C ALA A 154 -5.94 9.35 -0.43
N THR A 155 -5.64 10.26 -1.33
CA THR A 155 -6.56 11.29 -1.83
C THR A 155 -6.87 10.99 -3.29
N ILE A 156 -8.16 10.77 -3.62
CA ILE A 156 -8.60 10.26 -4.92
C ILE A 156 -9.85 10.97 -5.44
N ARG A 157 -10.01 11.03 -6.77
CA ARG A 157 -11.24 11.54 -7.41
C ARG A 157 -12.29 10.43 -7.51
N LEU A 158 -13.57 10.81 -7.68
CA LEU A 158 -14.67 9.86 -7.94
C LEU A 158 -14.45 8.93 -9.13
N SER A 159 -13.77 9.41 -10.18
CA SER A 159 -13.43 8.63 -11.36
C SER A 159 -12.17 7.77 -11.20
N ALA A 160 -11.48 7.86 -10.05
CA ALA A 160 -10.33 7.01 -9.82
C ALA A 160 -10.80 5.57 -9.62
N ARG A 161 -10.23 4.65 -10.39
CA ARG A 161 -10.40 3.23 -10.17
C ARG A 161 -9.59 2.81 -8.94
N ILE A 162 -10.19 1.98 -8.10
CA ILE A 162 -9.58 1.42 -6.89
C ILE A 162 -9.90 -0.06 -6.76
N TRP A 163 -9.02 -0.79 -6.09
CA TRP A 163 -9.37 -2.08 -5.53
C TRP A 163 -10.04 -1.88 -4.18
N TRP A 164 -11.22 -2.46 -4.01
CA TRP A 164 -11.95 -2.39 -2.75
C TRP A 164 -12.66 -3.70 -2.42
N ALA A 165 -12.89 -3.95 -1.14
CA ALA A 165 -13.72 -5.04 -0.65
C ALA A 165 -14.61 -4.53 0.50
N HIS A 166 -15.68 -5.27 0.79
CA HIS A 166 -16.45 -5.05 2.00
C HIS A 166 -15.61 -5.39 3.23
N LEU A 167 -15.76 -4.60 4.30
CA LEU A 167 -15.18 -4.96 5.59
C LEU A 167 -15.82 -6.25 6.11
N PRO A 168 -15.03 -7.16 6.72
CA PRO A 168 -15.62 -8.28 7.44
C PRO A 168 -16.48 -7.73 8.59
N PRO A 169 -17.59 -8.42 8.94
CA PRO A 169 -18.55 -7.94 9.93
C PRO A 169 -17.95 -7.64 11.31
N GLU A 170 -16.82 -8.26 11.65
CA GLU A 170 -16.07 -8.03 12.89
C GLU A 170 -15.28 -6.72 12.89
N ALA A 171 -14.78 -6.27 11.74
CA ALA A 171 -14.08 -4.99 11.58
C ALA A 171 -15.03 -3.79 11.38
N ALA A 172 -16.33 -4.06 11.25
CA ALA A 172 -17.36 -3.03 11.15
C ALA A 172 -17.76 -2.44 12.53
N VAL A 173 -17.32 -3.05 13.63
CA VAL A 173 -17.61 -2.57 14.98
C VAL A 173 -16.73 -1.35 15.28
N ASP A 174 -17.36 -0.25 15.65
CA ASP A 174 -16.72 0.96 16.14
C ASP A 174 -15.92 0.65 17.42
N PRO A 175 -14.67 1.14 17.59
CA PRO A 175 -13.93 1.00 18.84
C PRO A 175 -14.59 1.74 20.03
N ALA A 176 -15.71 2.44 19.81
CA ALA A 176 -16.51 3.08 20.84
C ALA A 176 -17.52 2.14 21.55
N SER A 177 -17.44 0.83 21.31
CA SER A 177 -18.24 -0.19 22.02
C SER A 177 -17.35 -1.27 22.64
N ALA A 178 -16.35 -0.83 23.41
CA ALA A 178 -15.81 -1.62 24.51
C ALA A 178 -16.04 -0.77 25.77
N GLU A 179 -17.12 -1.12 26.48
CA GLU A 179 -17.42 -0.63 27.84
C GLU A 179 -16.26 -0.84 28.82
#